data_AF-A0A1X1ZAT5-F1
#
_entry.id   AF-A0A1X1ZAT5-F1
#
_cell.length_a   1.000
_cell.length_b   1.000
_cell.length_c   1.000
_cell.angle_alpha   90.00
_cell.angle_beta   90.00
_cell.angle_gamma   90.00
#
_symmetry.space_group_name_H-M   'P 1'
#
loop_
_entity.id
_entity.type
_entity.pdbx_description
1 polymer ?
#
loop_
_entity_poly.entity_id
_entity_poly.type
_entity_poly.pdbx_seq_one_letter_code
_entity_poly.pdbx_strand_id
1 'polypeptide(L)'
;MTSHYEIVAARAVPAHPQTPMPFMPEVLFTIFLGVPVLIGCFFAVKHLLNGRGPLLTYCLIGGGIACLFEPIVDTLGLCYIRQGAATTTFYSMGRDFPLFINFVYIWYVGGLAYLAYRIFNVGITRRMVFAIYLIDVFINIWLESPGVLMGAYEYYGPQPLNFWGLPLWWVCVNPLMPLTAGTLIYRLRPHLPGWRLALVIPFIPMADGIGNGAAAWPVWTALNRSAPLWVTHLAWLVTLGLALTFVWALSFVVGRAEDEVHVRSKLGLLKAALGGSIDHGELATAGA
;
A
#
# COMPACT_ATOMS: atom_id res chain seq x y z
N MET A 1 -42.53 -23.93 16.03
CA MET A 1 -42.21 -23.55 14.64
C MET A 1 -41.04 -22.58 14.67
N THR A 2 -39.83 -23.12 14.82
CA THR A 2 -38.58 -22.40 14.60
C THR A 2 -38.44 -22.21 13.10
N SER A 3 -38.50 -20.97 12.64
CA SER A 3 -38.51 -20.67 11.22
C SER A 3 -37.18 -21.08 10.58
N HIS A 4 -37.25 -21.87 9.52
CA HIS A 4 -36.11 -22.32 8.72
C HIS A 4 -35.38 -21.19 7.95
N TYR A 5 -35.68 -19.90 8.23
CA TYR A 5 -35.07 -18.76 7.55
C TYR A 5 -33.69 -18.34 8.10
N GLU A 6 -33.26 -18.84 9.26
CA GLU A 6 -31.93 -18.47 9.81
C GLU A 6 -30.75 -19.21 9.15
N ILE A 7 -31.00 -20.17 8.27
CA ILE A 7 -29.95 -21.05 7.72
C ILE A 7 -29.22 -20.42 6.50
N VAL A 8 -29.72 -19.31 5.93
CA VAL A 8 -29.16 -18.72 4.68
C VAL A 8 -28.70 -17.27 4.81
N ALA A 9 -28.91 -16.60 5.95
CA ALA A 9 -28.27 -15.31 6.17
C ALA A 9 -26.76 -15.56 6.37
N ALA A 10 -25.94 -15.11 5.40
CA ALA A 10 -24.50 -15.00 5.63
C ALA A 10 -24.29 -14.34 6.99
N ARG A 11 -23.43 -14.94 7.85
CA ARG A 11 -23.11 -14.35 9.16
C ARG A 11 -22.81 -12.88 8.94
N ALA A 12 -23.48 -12.00 9.69
CA ALA A 12 -23.21 -10.58 9.62
C ALA A 12 -21.72 -10.33 9.83
N VAL A 13 -21.15 -9.41 9.04
CA VAL A 13 -19.79 -8.94 9.25
C VAL A 13 -19.64 -8.54 10.73
N PRO A 14 -18.54 -8.90 11.41
CA PRO A 14 -18.34 -8.52 12.79
C PRO A 14 -18.52 -7.01 12.98
N ALA A 15 -19.45 -6.65 13.89
CA ALA A 15 -19.76 -5.26 14.18
C ALA A 15 -18.48 -4.54 14.65
N HIS A 16 -18.22 -3.38 14.05
CA HIS A 16 -17.11 -2.54 14.46
C HIS A 16 -17.48 -1.74 15.74
N PRO A 17 -16.48 -1.28 16.51
CA PRO A 17 -16.68 -0.36 17.62
C PRO A 17 -17.35 0.96 17.19
N GLN A 18 -17.85 1.77 18.13
CA GLN A 18 -18.50 3.08 17.85
C GLN A 18 -17.84 4.24 18.60
N THR A 19 -16.58 4.07 18.92
CA THR A 19 -15.79 5.05 19.67
C THR A 19 -15.48 6.29 18.81
N PRO A 20 -15.61 7.50 19.37
CA PRO A 20 -15.40 8.74 18.63
C PRO A 20 -13.92 8.99 18.32
N MET A 21 -13.66 9.73 17.24
CA MET A 21 -12.33 10.17 16.83
C MET A 21 -11.75 11.17 17.84
N PRO A 22 -10.58 10.87 18.44
CA PRO A 22 -9.89 11.85 19.27
C PRO A 22 -9.29 12.97 18.41
N PHE A 23 -9.67 14.23 18.69
CA PHE A 23 -9.28 15.38 17.89
C PHE A 23 -7.74 15.55 17.74
N MET A 24 -6.99 15.39 18.83
CA MET A 24 -5.52 15.56 18.79
C MET A 24 -4.84 14.48 17.92
N PRO A 25 -5.09 13.17 18.12
CA PRO A 25 -4.67 12.11 17.21
C PRO A 25 -5.05 12.36 15.75
N GLU A 26 -6.28 12.79 15.47
CA GLU A 26 -6.71 13.10 14.10
C GLU A 26 -5.82 14.17 13.45
N VAL A 27 -5.63 15.31 14.13
CA VAL A 27 -4.84 16.43 13.60
C VAL A 27 -3.38 16.04 13.42
N LEU A 28 -2.75 15.43 14.42
CA LEU A 28 -1.34 15.05 14.36
C LEU A 28 -1.08 14.02 13.25
N PHE A 29 -1.96 13.03 13.12
CA PHE A 29 -1.82 12.01 12.09
C PHE A 29 -2.10 12.56 10.68
N THR A 30 -3.04 13.50 10.55
CA THR A 30 -3.28 14.24 9.30
C THR A 30 -2.05 15.04 8.87
N ILE A 31 -1.39 15.75 9.80
CA ILE A 31 -0.15 16.48 9.50
C ILE A 31 0.96 15.52 9.10
N PHE A 32 1.16 14.45 9.89
CA PHE A 32 2.18 13.43 9.65
C PHE A 32 2.08 12.82 8.25
N LEU A 33 0.88 12.39 7.84
CA LEU A 33 0.63 11.81 6.52
C LEU A 33 0.50 12.86 5.41
N GLY A 34 0.16 14.10 5.75
CA GLY A 34 0.06 15.21 4.81
C GLY A 34 1.41 15.72 4.30
N VAL A 35 2.47 15.64 5.12
CA VAL A 35 3.82 16.11 4.72
C VAL A 35 4.34 15.37 3.47
N PRO A 36 4.34 14.02 3.40
CA PRO A 36 4.70 13.30 2.17
C PRO A 36 3.86 13.68 0.96
N VAL A 37 2.56 13.94 1.14
CA VAL A 37 1.66 14.37 0.06
C VAL A 37 2.07 15.74 -0.48
N LEU A 38 2.33 16.71 0.40
CA LEU A 38 2.78 18.05 -0.01
C LEU A 38 4.10 17.99 -0.79
N ILE A 39 5.05 17.16 -0.33
CA ILE A 39 6.31 16.92 -1.04
C ILE A 39 6.04 16.30 -2.42
N GLY A 40 5.17 15.28 -2.48
CA GLY A 40 4.75 14.65 -3.72
C GLY A 40 4.13 15.62 -4.72
N CYS A 41 3.18 16.45 -4.26
CA CYS A 41 2.54 17.49 -5.06
C CYS A 41 3.54 18.54 -5.56
N PHE A 42 4.46 18.99 -4.70
CA PHE A 42 5.54 19.90 -5.11
C PHE A 42 6.38 19.31 -6.25
N PHE A 43 6.80 18.05 -6.14
CA PHE A 43 7.56 17.38 -7.22
C PHE A 43 6.71 17.12 -8.46
N ALA A 44 5.41 16.83 -8.31
CA ALA A 44 4.49 16.65 -9.42
C ALA A 44 4.37 17.95 -10.25
N VAL A 45 4.18 19.09 -9.57
CA VAL A 45 4.17 20.41 -10.22
C VAL A 45 5.52 20.71 -10.87
N LYS A 46 6.63 20.49 -10.15
CA LYS A 46 7.98 20.67 -10.71
C LYS A 46 8.24 19.81 -11.95
N HIS A 47 7.74 18.57 -11.99
CA HIS A 47 7.87 17.68 -13.14
C HIS A 47 7.08 18.18 -14.35
N LEU A 48 5.89 18.74 -14.13
CA LEU A 48 5.10 19.37 -15.19
C LEU A 48 5.81 20.60 -15.75
N LEU A 49 6.28 21.49 -14.88
CA LEU A 49 6.96 22.74 -15.26
C LEU A 49 8.29 22.50 -15.99
N ASN A 50 9.04 21.47 -15.59
CA ASN A 50 10.33 21.13 -16.19
C ASN A 50 10.22 20.16 -17.39
N GLY A 51 9.01 19.86 -17.87
CA GLY A 51 8.80 18.98 -19.03
C GLY A 51 9.10 17.50 -18.79
N ARG A 52 9.24 17.03 -17.54
CA ARG A 52 9.44 15.59 -17.21
C ARG A 52 8.14 14.77 -17.36
N GLY A 53 7.01 15.43 -17.55
CA GLY A 53 5.72 14.83 -17.87
C GLY A 53 4.81 14.58 -16.65
N PRO A 54 3.53 14.21 -16.89
CA PRO A 54 2.47 14.19 -15.87
C PRO A 54 2.40 12.88 -15.06
N LEU A 55 3.32 11.94 -15.25
CA LEU A 55 3.19 10.59 -14.68
C LEU A 55 3.05 10.59 -13.15
N LEU A 56 3.88 11.35 -12.44
CA LEU A 56 3.77 11.45 -10.98
C LEU A 56 2.41 12.02 -10.56
N THR A 57 1.92 13.05 -11.26
CA THR A 57 0.58 13.61 -11.00
C THR A 57 -0.50 12.55 -11.14
N TYR A 58 -0.46 11.74 -12.20
CA TYR A 58 -1.43 10.66 -12.40
C TYR A 58 -1.34 9.57 -11.33
N CYS A 59 -0.13 9.23 -10.87
CA CYS A 59 0.05 8.31 -9.75
C CYS A 59 -0.58 8.86 -8.46
N LEU A 60 -0.37 10.14 -8.13
CA LEU A 60 -0.94 10.76 -6.92
C LEU A 60 -2.47 10.85 -6.99
N ILE A 61 -3.03 11.21 -8.15
CA ILE A 61 -4.49 11.22 -8.37
C ILE A 61 -5.05 9.79 -8.25
N GLY A 62 -4.41 8.81 -8.87
CA GLY A 62 -4.79 7.40 -8.76
C GLY A 62 -4.75 6.90 -7.33
N GLY A 63 -3.74 7.31 -6.55
CA GLY A 63 -3.66 7.05 -5.11
C GLY A 63 -4.87 7.64 -4.37
N GLY A 64 -5.20 8.91 -4.59
CA GLY A 64 -6.39 9.52 -3.98
C GLY A 64 -7.69 8.79 -4.30
N ILE A 65 -7.83 8.23 -5.50
CA ILE A 65 -9.00 7.41 -5.88
C ILE A 65 -8.94 6.03 -5.22
N ALA A 66 -7.75 5.44 -5.06
CA ALA A 66 -7.57 4.15 -4.39
C ALA A 66 -8.05 4.13 -2.94
N CYS A 67 -8.12 5.29 -2.28
CA CYS A 67 -8.74 5.43 -0.96
C CYS A 67 -10.19 4.90 -0.90
N LEU A 68 -10.91 4.88 -2.02
CA LEU A 68 -12.26 4.29 -2.09
C LEU A 68 -12.28 2.76 -1.86
N PHE A 69 -11.11 2.11 -1.85
CA PHE A 69 -10.96 0.71 -1.51
C PHE A 69 -10.84 0.48 0.02
N GLU A 70 -10.51 1.51 0.79
CA GLU A 70 -10.37 1.45 2.25
C GLU A 70 -11.59 0.81 2.95
N PRO A 71 -12.85 1.19 2.64
CA PRO A 71 -14.01 0.59 3.30
C PRO A 71 -14.09 -0.93 3.12
N ILE A 72 -13.58 -1.46 2.00
CA ILE A 72 -13.59 -2.89 1.70
C ILE A 72 -12.56 -3.60 2.58
N VAL A 73 -11.31 -3.13 2.56
CA VAL A 73 -10.22 -3.76 3.31
C VAL A 73 -10.42 -3.62 4.82
N ASP A 74 -10.92 -2.48 5.29
CA ASP A 74 -11.22 -2.26 6.72
C ASP A 74 -12.29 -3.22 7.22
N THR A 75 -13.33 -3.41 6.41
CA THR A 75 -14.40 -4.37 6.71
C THR A 75 -13.87 -5.79 6.77
N LEU A 76 -13.03 -6.18 5.82
CA LEU A 76 -12.52 -7.55 5.72
C LEU A 76 -11.40 -7.86 6.72
N GLY A 77 -10.56 -6.88 7.04
CA GLY A 77 -9.47 -7.00 8.00
C GLY A 77 -9.82 -6.62 9.43
N LEU A 78 -11.06 -6.22 9.69
CA LEU A 78 -11.50 -5.73 11.00
C LEU A 78 -10.62 -4.56 11.49
N CYS A 79 -10.35 -3.62 10.61
CA CYS A 79 -9.81 -2.30 10.95
C CYS A 79 -10.98 -1.34 11.17
N TYR A 80 -10.89 -0.52 12.21
CA TYR A 80 -11.90 0.47 12.53
C TYR A 80 -11.25 1.84 12.74
N ILE A 81 -11.47 2.72 11.75
CA ILE A 81 -11.23 4.15 11.90
C ILE A 81 -12.32 4.74 12.78
N ARG A 82 -11.92 5.50 13.81
CA ARG A 82 -12.85 6.09 14.79
C ARG A 82 -13.81 7.06 14.09
N GLN A 83 -15.07 7.07 14.51
CA GLN A 83 -16.14 7.85 13.86
C GLN A 83 -16.18 9.33 14.26
N GLY A 84 -16.81 10.18 13.45
CA GLY A 84 -17.04 11.59 13.79
C GLY A 84 -15.80 12.49 13.73
N ALA A 85 -14.88 12.20 12.81
CA ALA A 85 -13.68 13.01 12.60
C ALA A 85 -14.04 14.43 12.07
N ALA A 86 -13.30 15.44 12.51
CA ALA A 86 -13.50 16.84 12.07
C ALA A 86 -13.20 17.03 10.58
N THR A 87 -12.30 16.21 10.03
CA THR A 87 -11.86 16.22 8.63
C THR A 87 -12.43 15.06 7.82
N THR A 88 -13.65 14.61 8.15
CA THR A 88 -14.34 13.56 7.38
C THR A 88 -14.44 13.94 5.90
N THR A 89 -14.02 13.01 5.03
CA THR A 89 -13.97 13.23 3.58
C THR A 89 -15.06 12.48 2.84
N PHE A 90 -15.37 11.25 3.25
CA PHE A 90 -16.47 10.47 2.71
C PHE A 90 -16.98 9.45 3.73
N TYR A 91 -18.18 8.93 3.45
CA TYR A 91 -18.82 7.87 4.22
C TYR A 91 -19.14 6.70 3.30
N SER A 92 -18.77 5.49 3.70
CA SER A 92 -19.06 4.28 2.94
C SER A 92 -19.07 3.05 3.84
N MET A 93 -19.89 2.04 3.50
CA MET A 93 -20.01 0.77 4.24
C MET A 93 -20.17 0.95 5.76
N GLY A 94 -20.94 1.95 6.20
CA GLY A 94 -21.20 2.18 7.62
C GLY A 94 -20.15 3.03 8.36
N ARG A 95 -19.10 3.51 7.68
CA ARG A 95 -17.90 4.08 8.30
C ARG A 95 -17.54 5.45 7.74
N ASP A 96 -17.02 6.31 8.61
CA ASP A 96 -16.49 7.64 8.28
C ASP A 96 -14.99 7.56 7.96
N PHE A 97 -14.55 8.22 6.89
CA PHE A 97 -13.15 8.24 6.50
C PHE A 97 -12.56 9.67 6.57
N PRO A 98 -11.64 9.94 7.50
CA PRO A 98 -10.99 11.24 7.66
C PRO A 98 -9.94 11.50 6.58
N LEU A 99 -9.52 12.77 6.48
CA LEU A 99 -8.58 13.24 5.47
C LEU A 99 -7.24 12.51 5.49
N PHE A 100 -6.77 12.08 6.67
CA PHE A 100 -5.50 11.37 6.77
C PHE A 100 -5.50 10.04 6.00
N ILE A 101 -6.66 9.37 5.86
CA ILE A 101 -6.78 8.15 5.05
C ILE A 101 -6.55 8.48 3.58
N ASN A 102 -7.19 9.53 3.07
CA ASN A 102 -6.92 10.00 1.70
C ASN A 102 -5.44 10.32 1.48
N PHE A 103 -4.80 10.97 2.47
CA PHE A 103 -3.39 11.28 2.38
C PHE A 103 -2.52 10.04 2.30
N VAL A 104 -2.72 9.03 3.16
CA VAL A 104 -1.92 7.80 3.10
C VAL A 104 -2.03 7.14 1.74
N TYR A 105 -3.23 7.05 1.15
CA TYR A 105 -3.40 6.45 -0.17
C TYR A 105 -2.72 7.21 -1.31
N ILE A 106 -2.78 8.55 -1.29
CA ILE A 106 -2.12 9.40 -2.30
C ILE A 106 -0.63 9.11 -2.38
N TRP A 107 0.05 9.06 -1.25
CA TRP A 107 1.51 8.93 -1.25
C TRP A 107 1.98 7.49 -1.12
N TYR A 108 1.32 6.65 -0.32
CA TYR A 108 1.71 5.25 -0.12
C TYR A 108 1.41 4.44 -1.37
N VAL A 109 0.16 4.39 -1.82
CA VAL A 109 -0.19 3.60 -3.01
C VAL A 109 0.25 4.33 -4.28
N GLY A 110 -0.10 5.61 -4.42
CA GLY A 110 0.25 6.40 -5.60
C GLY A 110 1.74 6.74 -5.69
N GLY A 111 2.27 7.40 -4.66
CA GLY A 111 3.67 7.85 -4.63
C GLY A 111 4.69 6.70 -4.67
N LEU A 112 4.51 5.63 -3.87
CA LEU A 112 5.42 4.49 -3.93
C LEU A 112 5.27 3.70 -5.24
N ALA A 113 4.11 3.68 -5.89
CA ALA A 113 4.00 3.11 -7.23
C ALA A 113 4.86 3.85 -8.26
N TYR A 114 4.88 5.19 -8.22
CA TYR A 114 5.78 5.98 -9.05
C TYR A 114 7.25 5.67 -8.74
N LEU A 115 7.59 5.55 -7.46
CA LEU A 115 8.95 5.22 -7.01
C LEU A 115 9.38 3.82 -7.47
N ALA A 116 8.51 2.82 -7.30
CA ALA A 116 8.73 1.44 -7.75
C ALA A 116 8.95 1.41 -9.27
N TYR A 117 8.09 2.08 -10.05
CA TYR A 117 8.28 2.25 -11.50
C TYR A 117 9.67 2.82 -11.83
N ARG A 118 10.08 3.90 -11.15
CA ARG A 118 11.38 4.53 -11.39
C ARG A 118 12.53 3.59 -11.08
N ILE A 119 12.45 2.85 -9.96
CA ILE A 119 13.46 1.85 -9.59
C ILE A 119 13.53 0.74 -10.64
N PHE A 120 12.39 0.22 -11.11
CA PHE A 120 12.35 -0.85 -12.12
C PHE A 120 12.97 -0.43 -13.46
N ASN A 121 12.84 0.84 -13.86
CA ASN A 121 13.46 1.35 -15.09
C ASN A 121 14.99 1.32 -15.07
N VAL A 122 15.61 1.47 -13.90
CA VAL A 122 17.07 1.42 -13.73
C VAL A 122 17.61 0.00 -13.97
N GLY A 123 16.74 -1.01 -13.93
CA GLY A 123 17.10 -2.42 -13.97
C GLY A 123 17.47 -2.90 -12.58
N ILE A 124 16.70 -3.84 -12.05
CA ILE A 124 16.91 -4.43 -10.74
C ILE A 124 16.92 -5.95 -10.82
N THR A 125 17.62 -6.60 -9.90
CA THR A 125 17.60 -8.06 -9.81
C THR A 125 16.38 -8.53 -9.02
N ARG A 126 16.06 -9.83 -9.12
CA ARG A 126 14.96 -10.43 -8.33
C ARG A 126 15.16 -10.28 -6.83
N ARG A 127 16.39 -10.43 -6.34
CA ARG A 127 16.73 -10.23 -4.93
C ARG A 127 16.41 -8.81 -4.46
N MET A 128 16.61 -7.83 -5.33
CA MET A 128 16.30 -6.43 -5.03
C MET A 128 14.80 -6.17 -4.95
N VAL A 129 13.96 -6.87 -5.73
CA VAL A 129 12.49 -6.80 -5.60
C VAL A 129 12.05 -7.21 -4.18
N PHE A 130 12.60 -8.31 -3.66
CA PHE A 130 12.36 -8.73 -2.27
C PHE A 130 12.88 -7.72 -1.25
N ALA A 131 14.03 -7.11 -1.50
CA ALA A 131 14.57 -6.06 -0.63
C ALA A 131 13.67 -4.82 -0.60
N ILE A 132 13.14 -4.39 -1.74
CA ILE A 132 12.19 -3.26 -1.83
C ILE A 132 10.90 -3.60 -1.08
N TYR A 133 10.36 -4.81 -1.30
CA TYR A 133 9.21 -5.31 -0.54
C TYR A 133 9.45 -5.23 0.96
N LEU A 134 10.59 -5.75 1.44
CA LEU A 134 10.90 -5.73 2.88
C LEU A 134 11.08 -4.31 3.42
N ILE A 135 11.72 -3.41 2.66
CA ILE A 135 11.82 -1.99 3.03
C ILE A 135 10.43 -1.37 3.17
N ASP A 136 9.53 -1.68 2.23
CA ASP A 136 8.16 -1.18 2.25
C ASP A 136 7.36 -1.72 3.45
N VAL A 137 7.52 -3.00 3.82
CA VAL A 137 6.96 -3.54 5.08
C VAL A 137 7.36 -2.69 6.29
N PHE A 138 8.64 -2.32 6.39
CA PHE A 138 9.12 -1.48 7.50
C PHE A 138 8.63 -0.03 7.42
N ILE A 139 8.54 0.54 6.22
CA ILE A 139 7.92 1.84 6.00
C ILE A 139 6.48 1.79 6.51
N ASN A 140 5.72 0.76 6.13
CA ASN A 140 4.34 0.59 6.54
C ASN A 140 4.19 0.49 8.07
N ILE A 141 5.00 -0.34 8.73
CA ILE A 141 5.04 -0.42 10.20
C ILE A 141 5.27 0.96 10.83
N TRP A 142 6.23 1.72 10.32
CA TRP A 142 6.57 3.04 10.86
C TRP A 142 5.44 4.07 10.67
N LEU A 143 4.66 3.96 9.59
CA LEU A 143 3.56 4.86 9.30
C LEU A 143 2.30 4.57 10.10
N GLU A 144 1.97 3.29 10.24
CA GLU A 144 0.75 2.86 10.90
C GLU A 144 0.87 2.92 12.41
N SER A 145 2.06 2.64 12.96
CA SER A 145 2.26 2.57 14.40
C SER A 145 1.86 3.86 15.14
N PRO A 146 2.21 5.08 14.69
CA PRO A 146 1.74 6.31 15.34
C PRO A 146 0.21 6.41 15.40
N GLY A 147 -0.50 6.10 14.32
CA GLY A 147 -1.96 6.22 14.26
C GLY A 147 -2.66 5.27 15.23
N VAL A 148 -2.21 4.02 15.27
CA VAL A 148 -2.72 3.00 16.20
C VAL A 148 -2.37 3.36 17.66
N LEU A 149 -1.13 3.74 17.94
CA LEU A 149 -0.67 4.06 19.30
C LEU A 149 -1.34 5.32 19.87
N MET A 150 -1.68 6.29 19.01
CA MET A 150 -2.46 7.48 19.40
C MET A 150 -3.97 7.20 19.48
N GLY A 151 -4.44 6.05 19.00
CA GLY A 151 -5.85 5.64 19.04
C GLY A 151 -6.74 6.23 17.95
N ALA A 152 -6.15 6.72 16.84
CA ALA A 152 -6.90 7.23 15.68
C ALA A 152 -7.71 6.12 14.99
N TYR A 153 -7.23 4.88 15.07
CA TYR A 153 -7.92 3.69 14.60
C TYR A 153 -7.45 2.46 15.39
N GLU A 154 -8.20 1.37 15.29
CA GLU A 154 -7.86 0.11 15.95
C GLU A 154 -8.21 -1.11 15.11
N TYR A 155 -7.46 -2.19 15.32
CA TYR A 155 -7.76 -3.49 14.74
C TYR A 155 -8.48 -4.36 15.77
N TYR A 156 -9.72 -4.74 15.47
CA TYR A 156 -10.56 -5.52 16.37
C TYR A 156 -10.63 -7.00 15.98
N GLY A 157 -11.15 -7.82 16.88
CA GLY A 157 -11.23 -9.27 16.69
C GLY A 157 -9.90 -10.02 16.95
N PRO A 158 -9.84 -11.33 16.64
CA PRO A 158 -8.71 -12.20 16.97
C PRO A 158 -7.52 -12.01 16.01
N GLN A 159 -6.93 -10.82 16.01
CA GLN A 159 -5.85 -10.42 15.10
C GLN A 159 -4.54 -11.18 15.36
N PRO A 160 -3.95 -11.85 14.35
CA PRO A 160 -2.68 -12.54 14.51
C PRO A 160 -1.50 -11.56 14.52
N LEU A 161 -0.50 -11.84 15.36
CA LEU A 161 0.73 -11.04 15.51
C LEU A 161 0.45 -9.55 15.81
N ASN A 162 -0.55 -9.29 16.64
CA ASN A 162 -0.91 -7.94 17.06
C ASN A 162 -0.18 -7.59 18.37
N PHE A 163 1.03 -7.04 18.27
CA PHE A 163 1.89 -6.80 19.44
C PHE A 163 1.59 -5.50 20.18
N TRP A 164 1.18 -4.43 19.48
CA TRP A 164 0.92 -3.11 20.06
C TRP A 164 -0.36 -2.43 19.53
N GLY A 165 -1.26 -3.22 18.95
CA GLY A 165 -2.46 -2.74 18.27
C GLY A 165 -2.38 -2.85 16.74
N LEU A 166 -1.18 -3.02 16.17
CA LEU A 166 -0.95 -3.22 14.74
C LEU A 166 -0.70 -4.70 14.41
N PRO A 167 -1.60 -5.37 13.65
CA PRO A 167 -1.40 -6.74 13.19
C PRO A 167 -0.34 -6.81 12.09
N LEU A 168 0.77 -7.52 12.33
CA LEU A 168 1.87 -7.57 11.36
C LEU A 168 1.57 -8.32 10.05
N TRP A 169 0.43 -9.03 9.98
CA TRP A 169 -0.01 -9.62 8.71
C TRP A 169 -0.41 -8.55 7.69
N TRP A 170 -0.99 -7.45 8.15
CA TRP A 170 -1.51 -6.36 7.32
C TRP A 170 -0.38 -5.64 6.58
N VAL A 171 0.67 -5.27 7.32
CA VAL A 171 1.86 -4.61 6.79
C VAL A 171 2.69 -5.48 5.83
N CYS A 172 2.47 -6.80 5.81
CA CYS A 172 3.06 -7.69 4.82
C CYS A 172 2.29 -7.72 3.50
N VAL A 173 0.99 -7.40 3.50
CA VAL A 173 0.16 -7.39 2.29
C VAL A 173 0.18 -6.04 1.61
N ASN A 174 0.13 -4.95 2.38
CA ASN A 174 0.07 -3.58 1.84
C ASN A 174 1.14 -3.25 0.79
N PRO A 175 2.42 -3.65 0.94
CA PRO A 175 3.45 -3.43 -0.07
C PRO A 175 3.15 -4.03 -1.46
N LEU A 176 2.26 -5.03 -1.54
CA LEU A 176 1.87 -5.60 -2.81
C LEU A 176 1.11 -4.58 -3.68
N MET A 177 0.41 -3.61 -3.07
CA MET A 177 -0.37 -2.60 -3.80
C MET A 177 0.56 -1.68 -4.63
N PRO A 178 1.52 -0.92 -4.05
CA PRO A 178 2.41 -0.07 -4.82
C PRO A 178 3.38 -0.86 -5.72
N LEU A 179 3.82 -2.07 -5.33
CA LEU A 179 4.67 -2.92 -6.18
C LEU A 179 3.93 -3.38 -7.43
N THR A 180 2.67 -3.79 -7.30
CA THR A 180 1.82 -4.18 -8.44
C THR A 180 1.56 -2.97 -9.34
N ALA A 181 1.19 -1.82 -8.77
CA ALA A 181 0.99 -0.59 -9.52
C ALA A 181 2.25 -0.15 -10.28
N GLY A 182 3.40 -0.14 -9.62
CA GLY A 182 4.68 0.15 -10.25
C GLY A 182 5.04 -0.83 -11.37
N THR A 183 4.70 -2.11 -11.21
CA THR A 183 4.89 -3.14 -12.24
C THR A 183 3.99 -2.90 -13.46
N LEU A 184 2.71 -2.59 -13.25
CA LEU A 184 1.77 -2.25 -14.33
C LEU A 184 2.26 -1.04 -15.11
N ILE A 185 2.65 0.03 -14.41
CA ILE A 185 3.20 1.23 -15.05
C ILE A 185 4.47 0.87 -15.83
N TYR A 186 5.42 0.15 -15.22
CA TYR A 186 6.68 -0.23 -15.87
C TYR A 186 6.49 -1.01 -17.16
N ARG A 187 5.62 -2.02 -17.15
CA ARG A 187 5.40 -2.88 -18.32
C ARG A 187 4.53 -2.24 -19.38
N LEU A 188 3.51 -1.48 -18.98
CA LEU A 188 2.56 -0.89 -19.92
C LEU A 188 2.99 0.48 -20.45
N ARG A 189 3.96 1.15 -19.82
CA ARG A 189 4.44 2.49 -20.22
C ARG A 189 4.70 2.65 -21.74
N PRO A 190 5.32 1.70 -22.45
CA PRO A 190 5.55 1.79 -23.90
C PRO A 190 4.25 1.84 -24.72
N HIS A 191 3.16 1.29 -24.19
CA HIS A 191 1.84 1.22 -24.82
C HIS A 191 0.92 2.40 -24.46
N LEU A 192 1.41 3.36 -23.66
CA LEU A 192 0.64 4.51 -23.17
C LEU A 192 1.17 5.87 -23.71
N PRO A 193 1.27 6.07 -25.05
CA PRO A 193 1.64 7.37 -25.60
C PRO A 193 0.52 8.41 -25.42
N GLY A 194 0.91 9.68 -25.24
CA GLY A 194 -0.02 10.80 -25.17
C GLY A 194 -1.03 10.69 -24.04
N TRP A 195 -2.32 10.89 -24.35
CA TRP A 195 -3.41 10.88 -23.38
C TRP A 195 -3.58 9.52 -22.67
N ARG A 196 -3.17 8.41 -23.30
CA ARG A 196 -3.27 7.07 -22.71
C ARG A 196 -2.47 6.94 -21.43
N LEU A 197 -1.48 7.80 -21.21
CA LEU A 197 -0.75 7.86 -19.93
C LEU A 197 -1.68 8.15 -18.74
N ALA A 198 -2.83 8.80 -18.95
CA ALA A 198 -3.83 9.00 -17.91
C ALA A 198 -4.47 7.70 -17.41
N LEU A 199 -4.37 6.59 -18.16
CA LEU A 199 -4.81 5.26 -17.70
C LEU A 199 -4.00 4.75 -16.50
N VAL A 200 -2.89 5.40 -16.13
CA VAL A 200 -2.21 5.14 -14.86
C VAL A 200 -3.12 5.45 -13.67
N ILE A 201 -4.04 6.42 -13.78
CA ILE A 201 -4.98 6.78 -12.70
C ILE A 201 -5.79 5.55 -12.25
N PRO A 202 -6.53 4.84 -13.13
CA PRO A 202 -7.26 3.63 -12.73
C PRO A 202 -6.36 2.42 -12.42
N PHE A 203 -5.10 2.38 -12.87
CA PHE A 203 -4.20 1.25 -12.53
C PHE A 203 -3.88 1.18 -11.04
N ILE A 204 -3.81 2.33 -10.36
CA ILE A 204 -3.50 2.37 -8.91
C ILE A 204 -4.58 1.66 -8.06
N PRO A 205 -5.89 2.03 -8.13
CA PRO A 205 -6.93 1.31 -7.38
C PRO A 205 -7.09 -0.15 -7.83
N MET A 206 -6.84 -0.47 -9.10
CA MET A 206 -6.85 -1.87 -9.55
C MET A 206 -5.73 -2.68 -8.90
N ALA A 207 -4.52 -2.11 -8.82
CA ALA A 207 -3.38 -2.76 -8.19
C ALA A 207 -3.59 -3.00 -6.69
N ASP A 208 -4.28 -2.07 -6.03
CA ASP A 208 -4.70 -2.24 -4.64
C ASP A 208 -5.59 -3.48 -4.48
N GLY A 209 -6.70 -3.54 -5.22
CA GLY A 209 -7.60 -4.69 -5.17
C GLY A 209 -6.93 -6.02 -5.54
N ILE A 210 -6.00 -6.01 -6.50
CA ILE A 210 -5.20 -7.18 -6.86
C ILE A 210 -4.30 -7.61 -5.69
N GLY A 211 -3.54 -6.70 -5.10
CA GLY A 211 -2.57 -7.01 -4.04
C GLY A 211 -3.26 -7.56 -2.80
N ASN A 212 -4.26 -6.83 -2.31
CA ASN A 212 -5.05 -7.21 -1.15
C ASN A 212 -5.84 -8.51 -1.40
N GLY A 213 -6.58 -8.58 -2.51
CA GLY A 213 -7.40 -9.75 -2.85
C GLY A 213 -6.60 -11.03 -3.07
N ALA A 214 -5.39 -10.94 -3.63
CA ALA A 214 -4.57 -12.13 -3.91
C ALA A 214 -3.95 -12.76 -2.67
N ALA A 215 -3.60 -11.96 -1.65
CA ALA A 215 -2.84 -12.44 -0.49
C ALA A 215 -3.63 -12.48 0.82
N ALA A 216 -4.49 -11.49 1.10
CA ALA A 216 -5.10 -11.31 2.42
C ALA A 216 -6.34 -12.19 2.70
N TRP A 217 -6.94 -12.78 1.66
CA TRP A 217 -8.18 -13.55 1.78
C TRP A 217 -8.17 -14.65 2.86
N PRO A 218 -7.06 -15.36 3.18
CA PRO A 218 -7.07 -16.35 4.26
C PRO A 218 -7.31 -15.72 5.63
N VAL A 219 -6.62 -14.62 5.95
CA VAL A 219 -6.79 -13.92 7.23
C VAL A 219 -8.16 -13.25 7.28
N TRP A 220 -8.60 -12.58 6.21
CA TRP A 220 -9.95 -12.02 6.14
C TRP A 220 -11.02 -13.06 6.43
N THR A 221 -10.89 -14.26 5.85
CA THR A 221 -11.82 -15.37 6.09
C THR A 221 -11.80 -15.80 7.55
N ALA A 222 -10.62 -15.97 8.15
CA ALA A 222 -10.49 -16.39 9.54
C ALA A 222 -11.05 -15.34 10.52
N LEU A 223 -10.80 -14.05 10.27
CA LEU A 223 -11.30 -12.95 11.07
C LEU A 223 -12.82 -12.82 10.98
N ASN A 224 -13.38 -12.84 9.77
CA ASN A 224 -14.83 -12.72 9.56
C ASN A 224 -15.62 -13.95 10.02
N ARG A 225 -14.95 -15.10 10.21
CA ARG A 225 -15.54 -16.28 10.88
C ARG A 225 -15.46 -16.21 12.40
N SER A 226 -14.81 -15.18 12.95
CA SER A 226 -14.45 -15.07 14.36
C SER A 226 -13.72 -16.32 14.85
N ALA A 227 -12.79 -16.82 14.02
CA ALA A 227 -12.02 -18.01 14.35
C ALA A 227 -11.11 -17.77 15.58
N PRO A 228 -10.82 -18.80 16.38
CA PRO A 228 -9.91 -18.66 17.51
C PRO A 228 -8.51 -18.26 17.04
N LEU A 229 -7.75 -17.60 17.92
CA LEU A 229 -6.46 -16.97 17.59
C LEU A 229 -5.44 -17.91 16.92
N TRP A 230 -5.42 -19.19 17.28
CA TRP A 230 -4.53 -20.16 16.64
C TRP A 230 -4.85 -20.36 15.15
N VAL A 231 -6.13 -20.29 14.75
CA VAL A 231 -6.55 -20.37 13.34
C VAL A 231 -6.13 -19.11 12.60
N THR A 232 -6.26 -17.94 13.22
CA THR A 232 -5.84 -16.69 12.57
C THR A 232 -4.32 -16.62 12.41
N HIS A 233 -3.54 -17.20 13.33
CA HIS A 233 -2.09 -17.40 13.12
C HIS A 233 -1.76 -18.34 11.97
N LEU A 234 -2.50 -19.44 11.80
CA LEU A 234 -2.32 -20.31 10.63
C LEU A 234 -2.69 -19.59 9.32
N ALA A 235 -3.78 -18.85 9.33
CA ALA A 235 -4.21 -18.03 8.18
C ALA A 235 -3.16 -16.96 7.83
N TRP A 236 -2.50 -16.38 8.84
CA TRP A 236 -1.38 -15.46 8.64
C TRP A 236 -0.20 -16.14 7.93
N LEU A 237 0.20 -17.35 8.33
CA LEU A 237 1.28 -18.08 7.64
C LEU A 237 0.97 -18.33 6.17
N VAL A 238 -0.29 -18.68 5.85
CA VAL A 238 -0.75 -18.84 4.46
C VAL A 238 -0.70 -17.50 3.72
N THR A 239 -1.19 -16.43 4.34
CA THR A 239 -1.18 -15.06 3.78
C THR A 239 0.24 -14.57 3.49
N LEU A 240 1.19 -14.81 4.41
CA LEU A 240 2.60 -14.49 4.20
C LEU A 240 3.20 -15.31 3.05
N GLY A 241 2.88 -16.61 2.97
CA GLY A 241 3.28 -17.46 1.86
C GLY A 241 2.77 -16.91 0.52
N LEU A 242 1.49 -16.54 0.44
CA LEU A 242 0.88 -15.93 -0.74
C LEU A 242 1.55 -14.60 -1.11
N ALA A 243 1.80 -13.72 -0.13
CA ALA A 243 2.49 -12.46 -0.38
C ALA A 243 3.90 -12.68 -0.94
N LEU A 244 4.67 -13.60 -0.37
CA LEU A 244 6.01 -13.93 -0.87
C LEU A 244 5.97 -14.57 -2.25
N THR A 245 5.00 -15.44 -2.54
CA THR A 245 4.77 -15.99 -3.89
C THR A 245 4.38 -14.89 -4.88
N PHE A 246 3.58 -13.91 -4.45
CA PHE A 246 3.23 -12.76 -5.28
C PHE A 246 4.47 -11.94 -5.62
N VAL A 247 5.29 -11.58 -4.63
CA VAL A 247 6.56 -10.86 -4.84
C VAL A 247 7.50 -11.65 -5.73
N TRP A 248 7.60 -12.97 -5.53
CA TRP A 248 8.34 -13.87 -6.40
C TRP A 248 7.86 -13.77 -7.86
N ALA A 249 6.55 -13.84 -8.10
CA ALA A 249 5.98 -13.73 -9.44
C ALA A 249 6.26 -12.36 -10.08
N LEU A 250 6.06 -11.26 -9.34
CA LEU A 250 6.42 -9.91 -9.81
C LEU A 250 7.91 -9.81 -10.18
N SER A 251 8.78 -10.50 -9.46
CA SER A 251 10.23 -10.48 -9.75
C SER A 251 10.59 -11.04 -11.12
N PHE A 252 9.78 -11.92 -11.71
CA PHE A 252 9.98 -12.36 -13.10
C PHE A 252 9.50 -11.33 -14.12
N VAL A 253 8.57 -10.45 -13.74
CA VAL A 253 8.01 -9.43 -14.62
C VAL A 253 8.93 -8.21 -14.70
N VAL A 254 9.53 -7.81 -13.57
CA VAL A 254 10.34 -6.58 -13.47
C VAL A 254 11.84 -6.82 -13.33
N GLY A 255 12.25 -7.99 -12.87
CA GLY A 255 13.64 -8.32 -12.62
C GLY A 255 14.43 -8.59 -13.90
N ARG A 256 15.66 -8.09 -13.94
CA ARG A 256 16.66 -8.35 -14.99
C ARG A 256 17.71 -9.34 -14.51
N ALA A 257 18.48 -9.90 -15.45
CA ALA A 257 19.60 -10.77 -15.14
C ALA A 257 20.70 -9.98 -14.40
N GLU A 258 21.52 -10.66 -13.59
CA GLU A 258 22.50 -9.96 -12.72
C GLU A 258 23.59 -9.20 -13.50
N ASP A 259 23.91 -9.67 -14.70
CA ASP A 259 24.85 -9.08 -15.65
C ASP A 259 24.29 -7.82 -16.35
N GLU A 260 22.97 -7.68 -16.43
CA GLU A 260 22.31 -6.49 -17.02
C GLU A 260 22.15 -5.33 -16.01
N VAL A 261 22.35 -5.59 -14.71
CA VAL A 261 22.13 -4.61 -13.63
C VAL A 261 23.44 -3.91 -13.24
N HIS A 262 23.54 -2.66 -13.66
CA HIS A 262 24.72 -1.82 -13.50
C HIS A 262 24.74 -1.07 -12.15
N VAL A 263 23.56 -0.81 -11.55
CA VAL A 263 23.44 -0.11 -10.26
C VAL A 263 23.19 -1.13 -9.16
N ARG A 264 24.24 -1.43 -8.38
CA ARG A 264 24.18 -2.42 -7.29
C ARG A 264 24.19 -1.81 -5.89
N SER A 265 24.59 -0.54 -5.76
CA SER A 265 24.67 0.13 -4.45
C SER A 265 23.28 0.62 -3.99
N LYS A 266 22.99 0.50 -2.68
CA LYS A 266 21.76 1.02 -2.07
C LYS A 266 21.61 2.53 -2.29
N LEU A 267 22.73 3.25 -2.24
CA LEU A 267 22.80 4.69 -2.50
C LEU A 267 22.51 5.04 -3.96
N GLY A 268 23.02 4.25 -4.91
CA GLY A 268 22.77 4.41 -6.34
C GLY A 268 21.30 4.20 -6.70
N LEU A 269 20.65 3.20 -6.08
CA LEU A 269 19.20 2.98 -6.20
C LEU A 269 18.40 4.17 -5.68
N LEU A 270 18.76 4.69 -4.50
CA LEU A 270 18.10 5.84 -3.88
C LEU A 270 18.27 7.10 -4.75
N LYS A 271 19.48 7.37 -5.24
CA LYS A 271 19.77 8.49 -6.16
C LYS A 271 18.97 8.37 -7.46
N ALA A 272 18.91 7.18 -8.04
CA ALA A 272 18.18 6.96 -9.29
C ALA A 272 16.65 7.09 -9.13
N ALA A 273 16.12 6.61 -8.00
CA ALA A 273 14.74 6.81 -7.56
C ALA A 273 14.39 8.31 -7.46
N LEU A 274 15.24 9.10 -6.80
CA LEU A 274 15.05 10.54 -6.57
C LEU A 274 15.40 11.42 -7.78
N GLY A 275 15.90 10.81 -8.87
CA GLY A 275 16.20 11.51 -10.12
C GLY A 275 17.50 12.30 -10.12
N GLY A 276 18.46 11.93 -9.26
CA GLY A 276 19.85 12.32 -9.41
C GLY A 276 20.50 11.58 -10.59
N SER A 277 21.42 12.24 -11.29
CA SER A 277 22.27 11.57 -12.28
C SER A 277 23.07 10.47 -11.59
N ILE A 278 23.05 9.26 -12.17
CA ILE A 278 23.97 8.19 -11.75
C ILE A 278 25.35 8.64 -12.21
N ASP A 279 26.21 8.99 -11.26
CA ASP A 279 27.56 9.43 -11.55
C ASP A 279 28.36 8.23 -12.08
N HIS A 280 29.01 8.39 -13.24
CA HIS A 280 29.72 7.29 -13.91
C HIS A 280 30.89 6.74 -13.07
N GLY A 281 31.29 7.43 -11.99
CA GLY A 281 32.29 6.96 -11.03
C GLY A 281 31.82 5.84 -10.09
N GLU A 282 30.51 5.67 -9.85
CA GLU A 282 29.99 4.56 -9.02
C GLU A 282 29.93 3.22 -9.79
N LEU A 283 30.14 3.23 -11.11
CA LEU A 283 30.26 2.04 -11.95
C LEU A 283 31.62 1.32 -11.78
N ALA A 284 32.62 1.97 -11.19
CA ALA A 284 34.00 1.50 -11.19
C ALA A 284 34.46 0.79 -9.90
N THR A 285 33.65 0.75 -8.82
CA THR A 285 34.08 0.14 -7.54
C THR A 285 33.49 -1.24 -7.27
N ALA A 286 33.20 -2.01 -8.32
CA ALA A 286 32.81 -3.43 -8.22
C ALA A 286 33.83 -4.34 -8.93
N GLY A 287 35.09 -3.91 -8.99
CA GLY A 287 36.20 -4.64 -9.61
C GLY A 287 37.51 -4.46 -8.84
N ALA A 288 37.46 -4.56 -7.50
CA ALA A 288 38.64 -4.76 -6.64
C ALA A 288 38.25 -5.68 -5.48
#